data_AF-A0A3A0USK9-F1
#
_entry.id   AF-A0A3A0USK9-F1
#
_cell.length_a   1.000
_cell.length_b   1.000
_cell.length_c   1.000
_cell.angle_alpha   90.00
_cell.angle_beta   90.00
_cell.angle_gamma   90.00
#
_symmetry.space_group_name_H-M   'P 1'
#
loop_
_entity.id
_entity.type
_entity.pdbx_description
1 polymer ?
#
loop_
_entity_poly.entity_id
_entity_poly.type
_entity_poly.pdbx_seq_one_letter_code
_entity_poly.pdbx_strand_id
1 'polypeptide(L)' 'MNKQSQWKSSTGFILASAGSAIGLGAMWKFPYMAGIYGGGAFLLMF' A
#
# COMPACT_ATOMS: atom_id res chain seq x y z
N MET A 1 -5.85 -19.28 -29.79
CA MET A 1 -6.35 -19.26 -28.41
C MET A 1 -5.39 -18.44 -27.57
N ASN A 2 -5.77 -17.21 -27.19
CA ASN A 2 -4.91 -16.32 -26.40
C ASN A 2 -4.80 -16.84 -24.97
N LYS A 3 -3.63 -17.38 -24.62
CA LYS A 3 -3.35 -17.88 -23.27
C LYS A 3 -3.00 -16.67 -22.42
N GLN A 4 -4.01 -16.05 -21.81
CA GLN A 4 -3.76 -15.03 -20.79
C GLN A 4 -2.97 -15.69 -19.65
N SER A 5 -1.78 -15.17 -19.37
CA SER A 5 -0.96 -15.62 -18.23
C SER A 5 -1.71 -15.31 -16.94
N GLN A 6 -2.49 -16.28 -16.46
CA GLN A 6 -3.11 -16.20 -15.15
C GLN A 6 -2.04 -16.39 -14.08
N TRP A 7 -2.12 -15.58 -13.03
CA TRP A 7 -1.22 -15.66 -11.89
C TRP A 7 -1.34 -17.05 -11.25
N LYS A 8 -0.20 -17.73 -11.09
CA LYS A 8 -0.12 -19.12 -10.57
C LYS A 8 -0.67 -19.27 -9.16
N SER A 9 -0.79 -18.17 -8.41
CA SER A 9 -1.32 -18.15 -7.05
C SER A 9 -1.96 -16.80 -6.73
N SER A 10 -3.18 -16.83 -6.18
CA SER A 10 -3.89 -15.63 -5.74
C SER A 10 -3.12 -14.86 -4.66
N THR A 11 -2.38 -15.55 -3.79
CA THR A 11 -1.50 -14.92 -2.80
C THR A 11 -0.32 -14.21 -3.44
N GLY A 12 0.22 -14.74 -4.55
CA GLY A 12 1.26 -14.06 -5.33
C GLY A 12 0.75 -12.78 -5.98
N PHE A 13 -0.50 -12.79 -6.48
CA PHE A 13 -1.16 -11.59 -7.02
C PHE A 13 -1.44 -10.54 -5.93
N ILE A 14 -1.92 -10.97 -4.76
CA ILE A 14 -2.19 -10.10 -3.61
C ILE A 14 -0.87 -9.49 -3.09
N LEU A 15 0.21 -10.26 -3.01
CA LEU A 15 1.49 -9.77 -2.54
C LEU A 15 2.14 -8.79 -3.54
N ALA A 16 2.04 -9.07 -4.84
CA ALA A 16 2.51 -8.17 -5.89
C ALA A 16 1.72 -6.85 -5.93
N SER A 17 0.40 -6.91 -5.77
CA SER A 17 -0.46 -5.71 -5.70
C SER A 17 -0.24 -4.92 -4.40
N ALA A 18 -0.10 -5.60 -3.25
CA ALA A 18 0.24 -4.97 -1.99
C ALA A 18 1.62 -4.28 -2.04
N GLY A 19 2.62 -4.94 -2.63
CA GLY A 19 3.94 -4.37 -2.86
C GLY A 19 3.91 -3.17 -3.80
N SER A 20 3.02 -3.17 -4.80
CA SER A 20 2.83 -2.01 -5.69
C SER A 20 2.09 -0.86 -5.01
N ALA A 21 1.22 -1.14 -4.04
CA ALA A 21 0.47 -0.12 -3.30
C ALA A 21 1.32 0.57 -2.22
N ILE A 22 2.29 -0.13 -1.64
CA ILE A 22 3.12 0.36 -0.54
C ILE A 22 4.46 0.87 -1.09
N GLY A 23 4.51 2.17 -1.44
CA GLY A 23 5.75 2.83 -1.87
C GLY A 23 6.58 3.40 -0.71
N LEU A 24 7.89 3.61 -0.93
CA LEU A 24 8.81 4.27 0.02
C LEU A 24 8.26 5.62 0.55
N GLY A 25 7.57 6.36 -0.32
CA GLY A 25 6.93 7.63 0.04
C GLY A 25 5.80 7.50 1.05
N ALA A 26 5.05 6.39 1.04
CA ALA A 26 3.97 6.17 2.02
C ALA A 26 4.55 5.92 3.43
N MET A 27 5.65 5.17 3.53
CA MET A 27 6.29 4.85 4.81
C MET A 27 6.85 6.08 5.55
N TRP A 28 7.32 7.10 4.83
CA TRP A 28 7.92 8.31 5.44
C TRP A 28 6.99 9.51 5.47
N LYS A 29 6.12 9.67 4.47
CA LYS A 29 5.21 10.83 4.42
C LYS A 29 4.05 10.67 5.40
N PHE A 30 3.63 9.44 5.68
CA PHE A 30 2.62 9.13 6.68
C PHE A 30 3.01 9.57 8.10
N PRO A 31 4.16 9.16 8.68
CA PRO A 31 4.55 9.60 10.01
C PRO A 31 4.83 11.10 10.09
N TYR A 32 5.36 11.70 9.01
CA TYR A 32 5.59 13.14 8.95
C TYR A 32 4.29 13.94 8.98
N MET A 33 3.31 13.57 8.16
CA MET A 33 1.99 14.20 8.16
C MET A 33 1.25 13.93 9.47
N ALA A 34 1.29 12.70 9.97
CA ALA A 34 0.73 12.38 11.28
C ALA A 34 1.33 13.29 12.36
N GLY A 35 2.66 13.42 12.44
CA GLY A 35 3.32 14.30 13.42
C GLY A 35 2.91 15.77 13.34
N ILE A 36 2.73 16.32 12.14
CA ILE A 36 2.34 17.73 11.94
C ILE A 36 0.85 17.97 12.20
N TYR A 37 -0.02 17.03 11.84
CA TYR A 37 -1.48 17.17 11.94
C TYR A 37 -2.06 16.61 13.26
N GLY A 38 -1.26 16.53 14.34
CA GLY A 38 -1.75 16.11 15.67
C GLY A 38 -1.49 14.65 16.04
N GLY A 39 -0.46 14.03 15.48
CA GLY A 39 -0.01 12.67 15.76
C GLY A 39 -1.03 11.61 15.34
N GLY A 40 -1.38 10.72 16.27
CA GLY A 40 -2.37 9.66 16.06
C GLY A 40 -3.80 10.16 15.78
N ALA A 41 -4.11 11.43 16.05
CA ALA A 41 -5.41 12.01 15.68
C ALA A 41 -5.58 12.10 14.15
N PHE A 42 -4.49 12.20 13.39
CA PHE A 42 -4.51 12.17 11.93
C PHE A 42 -5.10 10.86 11.37
N LEU A 43 -4.87 9.73 12.05
CA LEU A 43 -5.43 8.42 11.68
C LEU A 43 -6.94 8.30 11.89
N LEU A 44 -7.52 9.11 12.78
CA LEU A 44 -8.96 9.11 13.02
C LEU A 44 -9.73 9.96 12.01
N MET A 45 -9.02 10.85 11.32
CA MET A 45 -9.60 11.78 10.34
C MET A 45 -9.31 11.37 8.89
N PHE A 46 -8.38 10.46 8.67
CA PHE A 46 -8.05 9.82 7.39
C PHE A 46 -8.79 8.49 7.25
#